data_AF-T0ZLX7-F1
#
_entry.id   AF-T0ZLX7-F1
#
_cell.length_a   1.000
_cell.length_b   1.000
_cell.length_c   1.000
_cell.angle_alpha   90.00
_cell.angle_beta   90.00
_cell.angle_gamma   90.00
#
_symmetry.space_group_name_H-M   'P 1'
#
loop_
_entity.id
_entity.type
_entity.pdbx_description
1 polymer ?
#
loop_
_entity_poly.entity_id
_entity_poly.type
_entity_poly.pdbx_seq_one_letter_code
_entity_poly.pdbx_strand_id
1 'polypeptide(L)'
;MESYFTAIETSVDRAYEVATQARRLGLDPATIPEIPRAQDMAMRVEKLLQEFDLEGLSREIRALAARMPREEVAIAIARRLATDPNRRGDTADRVETALRVGLAILTEGILVAPLEGLAEVHLRPDRGGEYIELYFAGPIRAAGGTAQALSVLLADIVRQELGIAAYRPDRAEVERYQEEIPLYKHFQHLQYVPTAEEIGTVVRNIPVCISGESTEGDAEVSAFRNLPRVGTNGIRGGACLVIAEGLCQKAAKLRKIVEKLRLPGWEFLAELGHGTKAAEDHSTPKYLAEAVGGRPVLAHPNRPGGFRLVYGRARTGGLASCSVNRRR
;
A
#
# COMPACT_ATOMS: atom_id res chain seq x y z
N MET A 1 -0.31 0.32 -35.60
CA MET A 1 -0.56 0.30 -34.14
C MET A 1 -1.73 1.21 -33.82
N GLU A 2 -1.78 2.44 -34.35
CA GLU A 2 -2.94 3.34 -34.22
C GLU A 2 -4.26 2.68 -34.68
N SER A 3 -4.30 2.09 -35.87
CA SER A 3 -5.50 1.39 -36.39
C SER A 3 -6.02 0.28 -35.47
N TYR A 4 -5.12 -0.39 -34.74
CA TYR A 4 -5.49 -1.42 -33.76
C TYR A 4 -6.16 -0.80 -32.52
N PHE A 5 -5.59 0.28 -31.98
CA PHE A 5 -6.18 1.00 -30.86
C PHE A 5 -7.53 1.62 -31.22
N THR A 6 -7.65 2.25 -32.41
CA THR A 6 -8.92 2.80 -32.89
C THR A 6 -10.02 1.72 -33.01
N ALA A 7 -9.67 0.52 -33.47
CA ALA A 7 -10.62 -0.59 -33.56
C ALA A 7 -11.11 -1.05 -32.17
N ILE A 8 -10.22 -1.07 -31.17
CA ILE A 8 -10.59 -1.37 -29.77
C ILE A 8 -11.47 -0.26 -29.22
N GLU A 9 -11.08 1.01 -29.37
CA GLU A 9 -11.85 2.16 -28.88
C GLU A 9 -13.27 2.16 -29.45
N THR A 10 -13.41 1.95 -30.76
CA THR A 10 -14.72 1.84 -31.42
C THR A 10 -15.58 0.72 -30.84
N SER A 11 -14.96 -0.41 -30.51
CA SER A 11 -15.67 -1.55 -29.91
C SER A 11 -16.11 -1.26 -28.47
N VAL A 12 -15.27 -0.55 -27.71
CA VAL A 12 -15.58 -0.09 -26.36
C VAL A 12 -16.69 0.97 -26.39
N ASP A 13 -16.67 1.89 -27.35
CA ASP A 13 -17.71 2.92 -27.52
C ASP A 13 -19.09 2.28 -27.71
N ARG A 14 -19.19 1.29 -28.61
CA ARG A 14 -20.43 0.52 -28.83
C ARG A 14 -20.91 -0.16 -27.56
N ALA A 15 -20.01 -0.74 -26.78
CA ALA A 15 -20.36 -1.36 -25.51
C ALA A 15 -20.89 -0.33 -24.49
N TYR A 16 -20.28 0.86 -24.43
CA TYR A 16 -20.74 1.97 -23.58
C TYR A 16 -22.11 2.51 -23.99
N GLU A 17 -22.40 2.60 -25.29
CA GLU A 17 -23.72 3.02 -25.78
C GLU A 17 -24.82 2.08 -25.29
N VAL A 18 -24.60 0.77 -25.43
CA VAL A 18 -25.54 -0.26 -24.94
C VAL A 18 -25.71 -0.15 -23.42
N ALA A 19 -24.59 -0.07 -22.68
CA ALA A 19 -24.64 0.07 -21.22
C ALA A 19 -25.36 1.34 -20.78
N THR A 20 -25.15 2.46 -21.47
CA THR A 20 -25.80 3.74 -21.16
C THR A 20 -27.31 3.68 -21.41
N GLN A 21 -27.74 3.06 -22.51
CA GLN A 21 -29.16 2.87 -22.80
C GLN A 21 -29.84 1.99 -21.74
N ALA A 22 -29.19 0.90 -21.34
CA ALA A 22 -29.69 0.01 -20.29
C ALA A 22 -29.81 0.72 -18.94
N ARG A 23 -28.75 1.41 -18.50
CA ARG A 23 -28.70 2.11 -17.20
C ARG A 23 -29.74 3.23 -17.09
N ARG A 24 -30.06 3.91 -18.20
CA ARG A 24 -31.12 4.95 -18.24
C ARG A 24 -32.52 4.44 -17.93
N LEU A 25 -32.77 3.13 -17.99
CA LEU A 25 -34.04 2.55 -17.59
C LEU A 25 -34.29 2.64 -16.08
N GLY A 26 -33.26 2.95 -15.28
CA GLY A 26 -33.39 3.13 -13.82
C GLY A 26 -33.66 1.84 -13.06
N LEU A 27 -33.27 0.68 -13.61
CA LEU A 27 -33.46 -0.63 -13.00
C LEU A 27 -32.26 -1.08 -12.14
N ASP A 28 -31.17 -0.32 -12.17
CA ASP A 28 -29.91 -0.57 -11.46
C ASP A 28 -29.61 0.56 -10.45
N PRO A 29 -28.66 0.40 -9.50
CA PRO A 29 -28.33 1.42 -8.50
C PRO A 29 -27.92 2.80 -9.04
N ALA A 30 -27.45 2.86 -10.29
CA ALA A 30 -27.07 4.09 -10.97
C ALA A 30 -27.66 4.15 -12.39
N THR A 31 -28.00 5.36 -12.83
CA THR A 31 -28.58 5.63 -14.16
C THR A 31 -27.55 5.86 -15.27
N ILE A 32 -26.27 5.78 -14.90
CA ILE A 32 -25.11 5.89 -15.80
C ILE A 32 -24.18 4.68 -15.60
N PRO A 33 -23.35 4.33 -16.58
CA PRO A 33 -22.30 3.32 -16.38
C PRO A 33 -21.33 3.73 -15.25
N GLU A 34 -21.19 2.87 -14.24
CA GLU A 34 -20.39 3.14 -13.03
C GLU A 34 -18.88 2.88 -13.21
N ILE A 35 -18.49 2.17 -14.28
CA ILE A 35 -17.08 1.95 -14.61
C ILE A 35 -16.66 3.10 -15.52
N PRO A 36 -15.74 4.00 -15.12
CA PRO A 36 -15.27 5.08 -15.97
C PRO A 36 -14.14 4.61 -16.91
N ARG A 37 -13.98 5.28 -18.05
CA ARG A 37 -12.84 5.07 -18.96
C ARG A 37 -11.66 5.93 -18.57
N ALA A 38 -10.46 5.38 -18.71
CA ALA A 38 -9.21 6.09 -18.55
C ALA A 38 -8.21 5.61 -19.59
N GLN A 39 -7.49 6.55 -20.21
CA GLN A 39 -6.48 6.25 -21.23
C GLN A 39 -5.09 6.00 -20.62
N ASP A 40 -4.82 6.59 -19.45
CA ASP A 40 -3.53 6.52 -18.78
C ASP A 40 -3.68 6.51 -17.26
N MET A 41 -2.54 6.42 -16.57
CA MET A 41 -2.47 6.43 -15.11
C MET A 41 -3.05 7.72 -14.51
N ALA A 42 -2.83 8.87 -15.14
CA ALA A 42 -3.28 10.16 -14.61
C ALA A 42 -4.82 10.26 -14.63
N MET A 43 -5.46 9.82 -15.70
CA MET A 43 -6.92 9.72 -15.77
C MET A 43 -7.47 8.65 -14.83
N ARG A 44 -6.77 7.52 -14.66
CA ARG A 44 -7.19 6.51 -13.68
C ARG A 44 -7.25 7.11 -12.28
N VAL A 45 -6.24 7.86 -11.86
CA VAL A 45 -6.22 8.52 -10.55
C VAL A 45 -7.39 9.51 -10.41
N GLU A 46 -7.58 10.40 -11.39
CA GLU A 46 -8.67 11.40 -11.36
C GLU A 46 -10.06 10.74 -11.34
N LYS A 47 -10.27 9.66 -12.11
CA LYS A 47 -11.55 8.95 -12.16
C LYS A 47 -11.79 8.05 -10.95
N LEU A 48 -10.74 7.44 -10.40
CA LEU A 48 -10.83 6.58 -9.22
C LEU A 48 -11.31 7.37 -8.00
N LEU A 49 -10.91 8.64 -7.90
CA LEU A 49 -11.20 9.53 -6.78
C LEU A 49 -12.11 10.69 -7.22
N GLN A 50 -13.03 10.44 -8.17
CA GLN A 50 -13.88 11.48 -8.74
C GLN A 50 -14.79 12.18 -7.71
N GLU A 51 -15.07 11.54 -6.58
CA GLU A 51 -15.86 12.10 -5.47
C GLU A 51 -15.14 13.22 -4.72
N PHE A 52 -13.84 13.39 -4.96
CA PHE A 52 -12.98 14.39 -4.31
C PHE A 52 -12.83 15.68 -5.13
N ASP A 53 -13.73 16.03 -6.05
CA ASP A 53 -13.65 17.30 -6.82
C ASP A 53 -12.23 17.57 -7.41
N LEU A 54 -11.68 16.58 -8.14
CA LEU A 54 -10.29 16.58 -8.65
C LEU A 54 -10.18 17.00 -10.12
N GLU A 55 -11.10 17.82 -10.61
CA GLU A 55 -11.16 18.20 -12.02
C GLU A 55 -9.83 18.79 -12.51
N GLY A 56 -9.29 18.21 -13.58
CA GLY A 56 -8.03 18.66 -14.20
C GLY A 56 -6.77 18.10 -13.54
N LEU A 57 -6.89 17.31 -12.47
CA LEU A 57 -5.75 16.68 -11.80
C LEU A 57 -4.91 15.83 -12.76
N SER A 58 -5.53 15.13 -13.71
CA SER A 58 -4.77 14.31 -14.67
C SER A 58 -3.83 15.14 -15.55
N ARG A 59 -4.12 16.42 -15.83
CA ARG A 59 -3.20 17.31 -16.57
C ARG A 59 -1.99 17.66 -15.72
N GLU A 60 -2.22 17.95 -14.44
CA GLU A 60 -1.17 18.28 -13.47
C GLU A 60 -0.22 17.10 -13.26
N ILE A 61 -0.78 15.90 -13.03
CA ILE A 61 -0.01 14.66 -12.87
C ILE A 61 0.85 14.40 -14.11
N ARG A 62 0.32 14.55 -15.33
CA ARG A 62 1.10 14.36 -16.57
C ARG A 62 2.26 15.34 -16.69
N ALA A 63 2.01 16.62 -16.38
CA ALA A 63 3.03 17.66 -16.47
C ALA A 63 4.21 17.38 -15.52
N LEU A 64 3.94 16.89 -14.31
CA LEU A 64 4.96 16.51 -13.35
C LEU A 64 5.64 15.20 -13.74
N ALA A 65 4.89 14.16 -14.13
CA ALA A 65 5.42 12.86 -14.51
C ALA A 65 6.36 12.90 -15.74
N ALA A 66 6.25 13.94 -16.57
CA ALA A 66 7.20 14.18 -17.66
C ALA A 66 8.60 14.60 -17.19
N ARG A 67 8.74 15.03 -15.93
CA ARG A 67 9.96 15.66 -15.40
C ARG A 67 10.53 14.98 -14.16
N MET A 68 9.71 14.25 -13.40
CA MET A 68 10.11 13.64 -12.14
C MET A 68 9.54 12.22 -12.00
N PRO A 69 10.20 11.35 -11.23
CA PRO A 69 9.71 10.01 -10.97
C PRO A 69 8.40 10.02 -10.19
N ARG A 70 7.67 8.92 -10.25
CA ARG A 70 6.32 8.76 -9.70
C ARG A 70 6.21 9.11 -8.22
N GLU A 71 7.19 8.74 -7.42
CA GLU A 71 7.22 9.05 -5.98
C GLU A 71 7.28 10.57 -5.73
N GLU A 72 8.06 11.30 -6.53
CA GLU A 72 8.14 12.76 -6.44
C GLU A 72 6.84 13.42 -6.94
N VAL A 73 6.21 12.88 -7.99
CA VAL A 73 4.89 13.34 -8.45
C VAL A 73 3.84 13.18 -7.35
N ALA A 74 3.79 12.01 -6.71
CA ALA A 74 2.85 11.73 -5.63
C ALA A 74 2.99 12.73 -4.47
N ILE A 75 4.24 13.02 -4.07
CA ILE A 75 4.54 13.98 -3.01
C ILE A 75 4.15 15.40 -3.41
N ALA A 76 4.55 15.85 -4.61
CA ALA A 76 4.25 17.20 -5.08
C ALA A 76 2.74 17.45 -5.16
N ILE A 77 1.98 16.51 -5.72
CA ILE A 77 0.52 16.58 -5.80
C ILE A 77 -0.11 16.54 -4.41
N ALA A 78 0.33 15.64 -3.51
CA ALA A 78 -0.21 15.56 -2.16
C ALA A 78 0.01 16.88 -1.38
N ARG A 79 1.21 17.46 -1.45
CA ARG A 79 1.51 18.77 -0.83
C ARG A 79 0.62 19.88 -1.37
N ARG A 80 0.47 19.94 -2.69
CA ARG A 80 -0.35 20.95 -3.38
C ARG A 80 -1.83 20.80 -3.03
N LEU A 81 -2.34 19.58 -2.90
CA LEU A 81 -3.73 19.33 -2.49
C LEU A 81 -3.98 19.64 -1.02
N ALA A 82 -3.03 19.29 -0.14
CA ALA A 82 -3.13 19.56 1.29
C ALA A 82 -3.16 21.07 1.59
N THR A 83 -2.33 21.85 0.89
CA THR A 83 -2.15 23.29 1.14
C THR A 83 -3.08 24.18 0.31
N ASP A 84 -3.91 23.62 -0.58
CA ASP A 84 -4.83 24.38 -1.41
C ASP A 84 -5.94 25.05 -0.56
N PRO A 85 -6.01 26.39 -0.50
CA PRO A 85 -7.04 27.09 0.26
C PRO A 85 -8.39 27.11 -0.44
N ASN A 86 -8.45 26.82 -1.75
CA ASN A 86 -9.68 26.84 -2.53
C ASN A 86 -10.41 25.49 -2.53
N ARG A 87 -9.79 24.47 -1.93
CA ARG A 87 -10.37 23.14 -1.83
C ARG A 87 -11.50 23.15 -0.81
N ARG A 88 -12.62 22.50 -1.14
CA ARG A 88 -13.75 22.33 -0.24
C ARG A 88 -13.38 21.45 0.94
N GLY A 89 -14.10 21.63 2.04
CA GLY A 89 -13.90 20.89 3.27
C GLY A 89 -12.96 21.56 4.26
N ASP A 90 -12.73 20.91 5.38
CA ASP A 90 -11.83 21.36 6.43
C ASP A 90 -10.39 20.85 6.22
N THR A 91 -9.55 20.98 7.24
CA THR A 91 -8.17 20.48 7.17
C THR A 91 -8.11 18.95 7.07
N ALA A 92 -9.02 18.23 7.73
CA ALA A 92 -9.07 16.76 7.64
C ALA A 92 -9.44 16.32 6.22
N ASP A 93 -10.43 16.94 5.58
CA ASP A 93 -10.83 16.64 4.19
C ASP A 93 -9.68 16.84 3.20
N ARG A 94 -8.88 17.91 3.39
CA ARG A 94 -7.70 18.20 2.55
C ARG A 94 -6.59 17.19 2.77
N VAL A 95 -6.32 16.80 4.02
CA VAL A 95 -5.35 15.74 4.35
C VAL A 95 -5.78 14.41 3.73
N GLU A 96 -7.03 14.01 3.93
CA GLU A 96 -7.56 12.76 3.38
C GLU A 96 -7.41 12.71 1.87
N THR A 97 -7.84 13.77 1.17
CA THR A 97 -7.66 13.85 -0.28
C THR A 97 -6.19 13.67 -0.65
N ALA A 98 -5.29 14.46 -0.05
CA ALA A 98 -3.88 14.47 -0.40
C ALA A 98 -3.26 13.06 -0.27
N LEU A 99 -3.62 12.34 0.79
CA LEU A 99 -3.13 10.98 1.04
C LEU A 99 -3.73 9.95 0.07
N ARG A 100 -5.04 10.00 -0.19
CA ARG A 100 -5.68 9.10 -1.16
C ARG A 100 -5.14 9.33 -2.57
N VAL A 101 -5.00 10.58 -3.01
CA VAL A 101 -4.42 10.90 -4.34
C VAL A 101 -2.97 10.49 -4.42
N GLY A 102 -2.16 10.79 -3.40
CA GLY A 102 -0.76 10.38 -3.33
C GLY A 102 -0.63 8.85 -3.43
N LEU A 103 -1.41 8.11 -2.64
CA LEU A 103 -1.45 6.65 -2.69
C LEU A 103 -1.90 6.13 -4.06
N ALA A 104 -2.92 6.73 -4.68
CA ALA A 104 -3.40 6.36 -6.00
C ALA A 104 -2.33 6.53 -7.08
N ILE A 105 -1.56 7.61 -7.03
CA ILE A 105 -0.42 7.82 -7.95
C ILE A 105 0.62 6.73 -7.73
N LEU A 106 0.98 6.42 -6.48
CA LEU A 106 1.97 5.39 -6.16
C LEU A 106 1.56 3.99 -6.63
N THR A 107 0.26 3.70 -6.63
CA THR A 107 -0.35 2.44 -7.11
C THR A 107 -0.87 2.50 -8.54
N GLU A 108 -0.47 3.51 -9.33
CA GLU A 108 -0.83 3.71 -10.73
C GLU A 108 -2.34 3.81 -11.04
N GLY A 109 -3.15 4.06 -10.03
CA GLY A 109 -4.62 4.02 -10.10
C GLY A 109 -5.17 2.65 -10.49
N ILE A 110 -4.42 1.56 -10.25
CA ILE A 110 -4.83 0.18 -10.59
C ILE A 110 -5.40 -0.53 -9.36
N LEU A 111 -4.86 -0.23 -8.18
CA LEU A 111 -5.14 -0.96 -6.95
C LEU A 111 -6.24 -0.25 -6.15
N VAL A 112 -7.01 -1.03 -5.40
CA VAL A 112 -8.09 -0.53 -4.52
C VAL A 112 -7.57 0.16 -3.25
N ALA A 113 -6.26 0.09 -2.99
CA ALA A 113 -5.64 0.63 -1.78
C ALA A 113 -6.02 2.08 -1.41
N PRO A 114 -6.16 3.03 -2.35
CA PRO A 114 -6.60 4.39 -2.04
C PRO A 114 -8.06 4.51 -1.57
N LEU A 115 -8.89 3.52 -1.86
CA LEU A 115 -10.31 3.50 -1.51
C LEU A 115 -10.56 2.58 -0.31
N GLU A 116 -10.14 1.32 -0.42
CA GLU A 116 -10.44 0.26 0.55
C GLU A 116 -9.25 -0.07 1.47
N GLY A 117 -8.03 0.32 1.10
CA GLY A 117 -6.84 0.03 1.91
C GLY A 117 -6.64 1.05 3.03
N LEU A 118 -6.62 2.34 2.67
CA LEU A 118 -6.72 3.44 3.62
C LEU A 118 -8.22 3.72 3.82
N ALA A 119 -8.80 3.13 4.86
CA ALA A 119 -10.23 3.19 5.13
C ALA A 119 -10.64 4.62 5.54
N GLU A 120 -9.94 5.18 6.52
CA GLU A 120 -10.25 6.51 7.07
C GLU A 120 -8.96 7.28 7.42
N VAL A 121 -9.05 8.61 7.47
CA VAL A 121 -7.99 9.51 7.91
C VAL A 121 -8.58 10.48 8.93
N HIS A 122 -8.04 10.47 10.15
CA HIS A 122 -8.54 11.31 11.24
C HIS A 122 -7.49 12.31 11.69
N LEU A 123 -7.95 13.52 12.06
CA LEU A 123 -7.18 14.42 12.91
C LEU A 123 -7.65 14.20 14.35
N ARG A 124 -6.75 13.68 15.20
CA ARG A 124 -7.05 13.35 16.58
C ARG A 124 -6.38 14.35 17.51
N PRO A 125 -7.07 14.87 18.54
CA PRO A 125 -6.47 15.78 19.50
C PRO A 125 -5.47 15.04 20.40
N ASP A 126 -4.37 15.70 20.74
CA ASP A 126 -3.42 15.27 21.77
C ASP A 126 -2.89 16.48 22.56
N ARG A 127 -2.12 16.24 23.63
CA ARG A 127 -1.54 17.26 24.52
C ARG A 127 -0.73 18.34 23.78
N GLY A 128 -0.18 18.02 22.60
CA GLY A 128 0.66 18.91 21.79
C GLY A 128 -0.02 19.51 20.56
N GLY A 129 -1.32 19.28 20.37
CA GLY A 129 -2.05 19.61 19.15
C GLY A 129 -2.65 18.36 18.49
N GLU A 130 -3.34 18.57 17.36
CA GLU A 130 -3.88 17.46 16.58
C GLU A 130 -2.75 16.70 15.86
N TYR A 131 -2.92 15.39 15.70
CA TYR A 131 -2.04 14.52 14.91
C TYR A 131 -2.85 13.70 13.90
N ILE A 132 -2.19 13.21 12.85
CA ILE A 132 -2.81 12.35 11.84
C ILE A 132 -2.87 10.91 12.34
N GLU A 133 -4.07 10.32 12.32
CA GLU A 133 -4.31 8.89 12.44
C GLU A 133 -4.76 8.31 11.10
N LEU A 134 -4.04 7.30 10.62
CA LEU A 134 -4.35 6.55 9.41
C LEU A 134 -5.04 5.24 9.79
N TYR A 135 -6.28 5.06 9.36
CA TYR A 135 -7.03 3.82 9.57
C TYR A 135 -6.87 2.91 8.35
N PHE A 136 -6.10 1.83 8.50
CA PHE A 136 -5.88 0.86 7.44
C PHE A 136 -6.78 -0.37 7.60
N ALA A 137 -7.29 -0.88 6.47
CA ALA A 137 -8.01 -2.14 6.39
C ALA A 137 -7.19 -3.21 5.64
N GLY A 138 -7.60 -4.48 5.74
CA GLY A 138 -6.93 -5.62 5.11
C GLY A 138 -6.59 -5.46 3.60
N PRO A 139 -7.45 -4.85 2.77
CA PRO A 139 -7.17 -4.60 1.35
C PRO A 139 -5.90 -3.80 1.07
N ILE A 140 -5.32 -3.10 2.07
CA ILE A 140 -4.02 -2.41 1.93
C ILE A 140 -2.90 -3.38 1.52
N ARG A 141 -3.06 -4.68 1.74
CA ARG A 141 -2.12 -5.71 1.26
C ARG A 141 -1.91 -5.66 -0.24
N ALA A 142 -2.96 -5.39 -1.01
CA ALA A 142 -2.91 -5.34 -2.46
C ALA A 142 -1.98 -4.23 -2.97
N ALA A 143 -1.82 -3.14 -2.21
CA ALA A 143 -0.91 -2.03 -2.52
C ALA A 143 0.57 -2.49 -2.66
N GLY A 144 0.92 -3.56 -1.94
CA GLY A 144 2.29 -4.00 -1.74
C GLY A 144 3.07 -3.13 -0.75
N GLY A 145 4.11 -3.72 -0.15
CA GLY A 145 4.87 -3.10 0.94
C GLY A 145 5.47 -1.71 0.62
N THR A 146 5.84 -1.45 -0.63
CA THR A 146 6.38 -0.12 -0.99
C THR A 146 5.31 0.97 -0.89
N ALA A 147 4.11 0.73 -1.41
CA ALA A 147 3.03 1.72 -1.35
C ALA A 147 2.50 1.91 0.08
N GLN A 148 2.45 0.82 0.87
CA GLN A 148 2.18 0.88 2.31
C GLN A 148 3.14 1.83 3.04
N ALA A 149 4.45 1.61 2.91
CA ALA A 149 5.46 2.43 3.55
C ALA A 149 5.40 3.91 3.09
N LEU A 150 5.19 4.12 1.79
CA LEU A 150 5.10 5.48 1.23
C LEU A 150 3.82 6.21 1.61
N SER A 151 2.72 5.51 1.91
CA SER A 151 1.49 6.15 2.43
C SER A 151 1.74 6.82 3.78
N VAL A 152 2.51 6.17 4.65
CA VAL A 152 2.92 6.70 5.95
C VAL A 152 3.88 7.88 5.79
N LEU A 153 4.83 7.77 4.85
CA LEU A 153 5.74 8.88 4.52
C LEU A 153 4.99 10.09 3.96
N LEU A 154 4.01 9.88 3.08
CA LEU A 154 3.16 10.96 2.56
C LEU A 154 2.40 11.66 3.69
N ALA A 155 1.87 10.91 4.66
CA ALA A 155 1.21 11.48 5.82
C ALA A 155 2.16 12.33 6.68
N ASP A 156 3.40 11.87 6.88
CA ASP A 156 4.42 12.67 7.56
C ASP A 156 4.74 13.98 6.81
N ILE A 157 4.90 13.91 5.49
CA ILE A 157 5.14 15.12 4.68
C ILE A 157 3.96 16.08 4.76
N VAL A 158 2.73 15.59 4.58
CA VAL A 158 1.52 16.40 4.63
C VAL A 158 1.33 17.05 6.00
N ARG A 159 1.57 16.33 7.12
CA ARG A 159 1.50 16.97 8.46
C ARG A 159 2.51 18.10 8.60
N GLN A 160 3.71 17.97 8.06
CA GLN A 160 4.77 18.97 8.20
C GLN A 160 4.40 20.25 7.42
N GLU A 161 3.87 20.11 6.20
CA GLU A 161 3.39 21.25 5.42
C GLU A 161 2.25 22.01 6.11
N LEU A 162 1.38 21.30 6.81
CA LEU A 162 0.22 21.88 7.51
C LEU A 162 0.50 22.29 8.96
N GLY A 163 1.71 22.03 9.48
CA GLY A 163 2.06 22.30 10.88
C GLY A 163 1.31 21.42 11.88
N ILE A 164 0.80 20.25 11.46
CA ILE A 164 0.12 19.28 12.32
C ILE A 164 1.16 18.57 13.20
N ALA A 165 0.81 18.38 14.48
CA ALA A 165 1.73 17.83 15.47
C ALA A 165 2.10 16.38 15.16
N ALA A 166 3.28 15.96 15.62
CA ALA A 166 3.72 14.57 15.52
C ALA A 166 2.97 13.71 16.55
N TYR A 167 2.48 12.55 16.13
CA TYR A 167 1.99 11.51 17.02
C TYR A 167 3.12 11.02 17.94
N ARG A 168 2.79 10.84 19.23
CA ARG A 168 3.71 10.32 20.25
C ARG A 168 3.04 9.16 20.98
N PRO A 169 3.38 7.90 20.65
CA PRO A 169 2.77 6.75 21.29
C PRO A 169 3.20 6.64 22.75
N ASP A 170 2.25 6.27 23.61
CA ASP A 170 2.55 5.84 24.97
C ASP A 170 3.20 4.46 24.94
N ARG A 171 3.88 4.10 26.04
CA ARG A 171 4.53 2.79 26.18
C ARG A 171 3.56 1.63 25.92
N ALA A 172 2.34 1.72 26.45
CA ALA A 172 1.33 0.69 26.27
C ALA A 172 0.86 0.55 24.80
N GLU A 173 0.84 1.64 24.03
CA GLU A 173 0.54 1.59 22.60
C GLU A 173 1.67 0.90 21.83
N VAL A 174 2.94 1.17 22.17
CA VAL A 174 4.08 0.47 21.56
C VAL A 174 4.03 -1.03 21.86
N GLU A 175 3.82 -1.40 23.12
CA GLU A 175 3.75 -2.80 23.53
C GLU A 175 2.52 -3.50 22.94
N ARG A 176 1.42 -2.77 22.69
CA ARG A 176 0.26 -3.26 21.92
C ARG A 176 0.64 -3.71 20.52
N TYR A 177 1.44 -2.95 19.77
CA TYR A 177 1.91 -3.40 18.44
C TYR A 177 2.87 -4.60 18.54
N GLN A 178 3.69 -4.66 19.60
CA GLN A 178 4.59 -5.80 19.86
C GLN A 178 3.82 -7.08 20.20
N GLU A 179 2.59 -6.98 20.72
CA GLU A 179 1.67 -8.11 20.90
C GLU A 179 0.89 -8.43 19.62
N GLU A 180 0.29 -7.41 18.98
CA GLU A 180 -0.59 -7.56 17.81
C GLU A 180 0.11 -8.21 16.61
N ILE A 181 1.31 -7.78 16.25
CA ILE A 181 1.98 -8.23 15.01
C ILE A 181 2.37 -9.72 15.07
N PRO A 182 2.99 -10.23 16.16
CA PRO A 182 3.20 -11.66 16.34
C PRO A 182 1.88 -12.45 16.39
N LEU A 183 0.83 -11.89 17.00
CA LEU A 183 -0.46 -12.54 17.06
C LEU A 183 -1.11 -12.66 15.67
N TYR A 184 -1.06 -11.59 14.87
CA TYR A 184 -1.54 -11.55 13.49
C TYR A 184 -0.88 -12.63 12.61
N LYS A 185 0.41 -12.90 12.81
CA LYS A 185 1.15 -13.97 12.11
C LYS A 185 0.51 -15.36 12.27
N HIS A 186 -0.18 -15.62 13.38
CA HIS A 186 -0.86 -16.90 13.60
C HIS A 186 -2.10 -17.07 12.71
N PHE A 187 -2.71 -15.96 12.28
CA PHE A 187 -3.90 -15.96 11.42
C PHE A 187 -3.53 -15.79 9.94
N GLN A 188 -2.53 -14.95 9.66
CA GLN A 188 -2.14 -14.57 8.31
C GLN A 188 -0.62 -14.74 8.12
N HIS A 189 -0.21 -15.26 6.97
CA HIS A 189 1.21 -15.28 6.63
C HIS A 189 1.74 -13.85 6.47
N LEU A 190 2.87 -13.52 7.09
CA LEU A 190 3.61 -12.28 6.87
C LEU A 190 4.87 -12.56 6.04
N GLN A 191 5.09 -11.78 4.98
CA GLN A 191 6.30 -11.89 4.14
C GLN A 191 7.58 -11.53 4.90
N TYR A 192 7.44 -10.74 5.97
CA TYR A 192 8.51 -10.37 6.88
C TYR A 192 7.95 -10.29 8.29
N VAL A 193 8.60 -10.97 9.23
CA VAL A 193 8.19 -11.00 10.63
C VAL A 193 9.20 -10.16 11.40
N PRO A 194 8.88 -8.89 11.71
CA PRO A 194 9.79 -8.03 12.46
C PRO A 194 9.95 -8.54 13.90
N THR A 195 11.12 -8.29 14.48
CA THR A 195 11.37 -8.49 15.91
C THR A 195 10.61 -7.47 16.75
N ALA A 196 10.41 -7.74 18.04
CA ALA A 196 9.80 -6.78 18.96
C ALA A 196 10.59 -5.45 19.04
N GLU A 197 11.92 -5.52 18.90
CA GLU A 197 12.79 -4.35 18.83
C GLU A 197 12.52 -3.52 17.57
N GLU A 198 12.50 -4.15 16.39
CA GLU A 198 12.18 -3.46 15.13
C GLU A 198 10.78 -2.83 15.14
N ILE A 199 9.77 -3.54 15.67
CA ILE A 199 8.42 -2.99 15.87
C ILE A 199 8.50 -1.76 16.78
N GLY A 200 9.22 -1.86 17.89
CA GLY A 200 9.39 -0.77 18.85
C GLY A 200 10.07 0.45 18.24
N THR A 201 11.14 0.25 17.48
CA THR A 201 11.87 1.32 16.77
C THR A 201 10.97 2.00 15.74
N VAL A 202 10.21 1.25 14.95
CA VAL A 202 9.28 1.83 13.96
C VAL A 202 8.18 2.63 14.63
N VAL A 203 7.45 2.03 15.58
CA VAL A 203 6.28 2.68 16.19
C VAL A 203 6.66 3.93 16.97
N ARG A 204 7.80 3.93 17.69
CA ARG A 204 8.23 5.09 18.48
C ARG A 204 8.65 6.30 17.66
N ASN A 205 9.16 6.07 16.45
CA ASN A 205 9.76 7.12 15.63
C ASN A 205 8.83 7.62 14.52
N ILE A 206 7.76 6.89 14.18
CA ILE A 206 6.81 7.35 13.16
C ILE A 206 5.89 8.44 13.74
N PRO A 207 5.82 9.62 13.10
CA PRO A 207 5.10 10.77 13.65
C PRO A 207 3.62 10.83 13.26
N VAL A 208 3.05 9.72 12.77
CA VAL A 208 1.62 9.55 12.46
C VAL A 208 1.13 8.25 13.09
N CYS A 209 -0.11 8.20 13.56
CA CYS A 209 -0.65 6.99 14.16
C CYS A 209 -1.08 6.01 13.06
N ILE A 210 -0.58 4.78 13.10
CA ILE A 210 -0.96 3.70 12.19
C ILE A 210 -1.99 2.82 12.90
N SER A 211 -3.27 3.04 12.59
CA SER A 211 -4.40 2.34 13.19
C SER A 211 -5.16 1.53 12.14
N GLY A 212 -6.32 0.99 12.51
CA GLY A 212 -7.11 0.18 11.60
C GLY A 212 -8.26 -0.54 12.28
N GLU A 213 -9.13 -1.12 11.45
CA GLU A 213 -10.24 -1.96 11.89
C GLU A 213 -9.74 -3.33 12.37
N SER A 214 -10.54 -3.99 13.21
CA SER A 214 -10.29 -5.39 13.56
C SER A 214 -10.58 -6.30 12.37
N THR A 215 -9.61 -7.11 11.94
CA THR A 215 -9.75 -7.95 10.73
C THR A 215 -9.86 -9.45 11.03
N GLU A 216 -9.38 -9.92 12.18
CA GLU A 216 -9.28 -11.37 12.49
C GLU A 216 -10.43 -11.89 13.37
N GLY A 217 -11.65 -11.44 13.10
CA GLY A 217 -12.87 -11.91 13.78
C GLY A 217 -12.83 -11.67 15.30
N ASP A 218 -13.06 -12.74 16.07
CA ASP A 218 -13.10 -12.72 17.54
C ASP A 218 -11.70 -12.74 18.20
N ALA A 219 -10.61 -12.71 17.41
CA ALA A 219 -9.27 -12.70 17.96
C ALA A 219 -8.93 -11.34 18.57
N GLU A 220 -8.55 -11.35 19.85
CA GLU A 220 -8.24 -10.15 20.62
C GLU A 220 -6.86 -10.22 21.26
N VAL A 221 -6.31 -9.05 21.57
CA VAL A 221 -5.14 -8.96 22.43
C VAL A 221 -5.47 -9.26 23.89
N SER A 222 -4.47 -9.75 24.61
CA SER A 222 -4.58 -10.17 26.00
C SER A 222 -4.11 -9.09 26.96
N ALA A 223 -2.92 -8.52 26.75
CA ALA A 223 -2.28 -7.65 27.74
C ALA A 223 -2.70 -6.18 27.59
N PHE A 224 -2.70 -5.64 26.38
CA PHE A 224 -2.87 -4.20 26.14
C PHE A 224 -4.29 -3.84 25.65
N ARG A 225 -5.28 -4.16 26.47
CA ARG A 225 -6.71 -3.91 26.18
C ARG A 225 -7.16 -2.50 26.60
N ASN A 226 -8.21 -2.00 25.94
CA ASN A 226 -8.92 -0.76 26.26
C ASN A 226 -8.00 0.47 26.34
N LEU A 227 -7.06 0.58 25.40
CA LEU A 227 -6.19 1.74 25.33
C LEU A 227 -6.99 2.97 24.85
N PRO A 228 -6.82 4.16 25.44
CA PRO A 228 -7.67 5.33 25.14
C PRO A 228 -7.70 5.75 23.66
N ARG A 229 -6.59 5.53 22.94
CA ARG A 229 -6.42 5.89 21.53
C ARG A 229 -6.64 4.72 20.56
N VAL A 230 -6.97 3.53 21.05
CA VAL A 230 -7.20 2.34 20.21
C VAL A 230 -8.65 1.91 20.35
N GLY A 231 -9.44 2.11 19.30
CA GLY A 231 -10.89 1.88 19.32
C GLY A 231 -11.33 0.41 19.41
N THR A 232 -10.40 -0.55 19.44
CA THR A 232 -10.71 -1.98 19.45
C THR A 232 -9.69 -2.80 20.25
N ASN A 233 -10.14 -3.94 20.80
CA ASN A 233 -9.28 -4.97 21.37
C ASN A 233 -8.89 -6.05 20.35
N GLY A 234 -9.49 -6.04 19.17
CA GLY A 234 -9.19 -6.97 18.09
C GLY A 234 -7.88 -6.68 17.36
N ILE A 235 -7.45 -7.61 16.53
CA ILE A 235 -6.20 -7.51 15.76
C ILE A 235 -6.42 -6.61 14.53
N ARG A 236 -5.64 -5.53 14.46
CA ARG A 236 -5.69 -4.55 13.37
C ARG A 236 -4.79 -4.97 12.21
N GLY A 237 -5.29 -5.87 11.36
CA GLY A 237 -4.47 -6.49 10.30
C GLY A 237 -3.89 -5.51 9.30
N GLY A 238 -4.63 -4.45 8.92
CA GLY A 238 -4.12 -3.38 8.06
C GLY A 238 -2.89 -2.68 8.65
N ALA A 239 -2.95 -2.31 9.93
CA ALA A 239 -1.82 -1.72 10.66
C ALA A 239 -0.64 -2.70 10.76
N CYS A 240 -0.91 -3.98 11.06
CA CYS A 240 0.12 -5.02 11.12
C CYS A 240 0.87 -5.17 9.79
N LEU A 241 0.16 -5.17 8.67
CA LEU A 241 0.75 -5.25 7.33
C LEU A 241 1.61 -4.02 7.02
N VAL A 242 1.10 -2.82 7.28
CA VAL A 242 1.83 -1.57 7.00
C VAL A 242 3.12 -1.49 7.80
N ILE A 243 3.12 -1.91 9.07
CA ILE A 243 4.33 -1.96 9.89
C ILE A 243 5.28 -3.06 9.40
N ALA A 244 4.80 -4.30 9.28
CA ALA A 244 5.66 -5.45 9.00
C ALA A 244 6.13 -5.53 7.53
N GLU A 245 5.19 -5.57 6.58
CA GLU A 245 5.47 -5.71 5.14
C GLU A 245 5.76 -4.37 4.45
N GLY A 246 5.32 -3.27 5.05
CA GLY A 246 5.64 -1.92 4.60
C GLY A 246 6.95 -1.42 5.19
N LEU A 247 6.88 -0.87 6.39
CA LEU A 247 7.94 -0.08 7.01
C LEU A 247 9.18 -0.92 7.33
N CYS A 248 9.03 -2.08 7.97
CA CYS A 248 10.17 -2.93 8.30
C CYS A 248 10.75 -3.62 7.06
N GLN A 249 9.93 -4.33 6.27
CA GLN A 249 10.42 -5.07 5.10
C GLN A 249 11.00 -4.16 4.01
N LYS A 250 10.46 -2.95 3.82
CA LYS A 250 10.92 -2.01 2.79
C LYS A 250 11.78 -0.87 3.33
N ALA A 251 12.27 -0.94 4.57
CA ALA A 251 13.09 0.08 5.21
C ALA A 251 14.24 0.56 4.31
N ALA A 252 15.00 -0.36 3.70
CA ALA A 252 16.13 -0.01 2.82
C ALA A 252 15.71 0.77 1.56
N LYS A 253 14.53 0.49 1.00
CA LYS A 253 14.00 1.23 -0.16
C LYS A 253 13.46 2.59 0.27
N LEU A 254 12.75 2.63 1.40
CA LEU A 254 12.21 3.85 1.98
C LEU A 254 13.34 4.83 2.34
N ARG A 255 14.43 4.33 2.94
CA ARG A 255 15.61 5.13 3.30
C ARG A 255 16.21 5.86 2.10
N LYS A 256 16.35 5.17 0.95
CA LYS A 256 16.84 5.80 -0.29
C LYS A 256 15.95 6.97 -0.75
N ILE A 257 14.64 6.85 -0.57
CA ILE A 257 13.68 7.88 -0.95
C ILE A 257 13.78 9.07 0.02
N VAL A 258 13.79 8.80 1.33
CA VAL A 258 13.98 9.81 2.39
C VAL A 258 15.28 10.58 2.21
N GLU A 259 16.41 9.88 1.98
CA GLU A 259 17.73 10.49 1.74
C GLU A 259 17.72 11.38 0.50
N LYS A 260 17.11 10.90 -0.61
CA LYS A 260 17.00 11.65 -1.86
C LYS A 260 16.18 12.93 -1.68
N LEU A 261 15.12 12.87 -0.89
CA LEU A 261 14.22 13.98 -0.61
C LEU A 261 14.67 14.86 0.56
N ARG A 262 15.74 14.47 1.27
CA ARG A 262 16.28 15.14 2.45
C ARG A 262 15.23 15.37 3.54
N LEU A 263 14.41 14.35 3.79
CA LEU A 263 13.36 14.41 4.82
C LEU A 263 13.97 14.08 6.20
N PRO A 264 13.89 15.01 7.18
CA PRO A 264 14.41 14.76 8.53
C PRO A 264 13.47 13.85 9.33
N GLY A 265 13.99 13.19 10.37
CA GLY A 265 13.19 12.41 11.33
C GLY A 265 12.97 10.94 10.96
N TRP A 266 13.59 10.48 9.87
CA TRP A 266 13.53 9.11 9.38
C TRP A 266 14.88 8.38 9.45
N GLU A 267 15.83 8.93 10.21
CA GLU A 267 17.18 8.37 10.38
C GLU A 267 17.14 6.99 11.05
N PHE A 268 16.11 6.70 11.86
CA PHE A 268 15.88 5.40 12.50
C PHE A 268 15.76 4.24 11.50
N LEU A 269 15.43 4.51 10.23
CA LEU A 269 15.40 3.48 9.19
C LEU A 269 16.77 2.83 8.98
N ALA A 270 17.86 3.48 9.41
CA ALA A 270 19.20 2.90 9.40
C ALA A 270 19.36 1.77 10.42
N GLU A 271 18.55 1.72 11.50
CA GLU A 271 18.60 0.68 12.53
C GLU A 271 17.86 -0.60 12.09
N LEU A 272 16.97 -0.49 11.10
CA LEU A 272 16.14 -1.58 10.61
C LEU A 272 16.88 -2.44 9.56
N GLY A 273 16.65 -3.76 9.61
CA GLY A 273 17.32 -4.71 8.71
C GLY A 273 18.74 -5.09 9.14
N HIS A 274 19.18 -4.64 10.32
CA HIS A 274 20.37 -5.13 11.02
C HIS A 274 20.12 -6.41 11.82
N GLY A 275 18.87 -6.88 11.88
CA GLY A 275 18.57 -8.26 12.18
C GLY A 275 19.42 -9.11 11.25
N THR A 276 20.47 -9.72 11.82
CA THR A 276 21.35 -10.66 11.14
C THR A 276 20.50 -11.45 10.15
N LYS A 277 21.02 -11.68 8.95
CA LYS A 277 20.66 -12.92 8.25
C LYS A 277 21.00 -14.02 9.26
N ALA A 278 20.09 -14.33 10.19
CA ALA A 278 20.09 -15.55 10.94
C ALA A 278 20.29 -16.56 9.84
N ALA A 279 21.48 -17.17 9.85
CA ALA A 279 21.96 -17.99 8.76
C ALA A 279 20.79 -18.88 8.36
N GLU A 280 20.09 -18.52 7.26
CA GLU A 280 19.04 -19.36 6.72
C GLU A 280 19.85 -20.59 6.37
N ASP A 281 19.72 -21.63 7.19
CA ASP A 281 20.39 -22.88 6.98
C ASP A 281 20.00 -23.31 5.56
N HIS A 282 20.92 -23.09 4.62
CA HIS A 282 20.69 -23.31 3.19
C HIS A 282 20.51 -24.81 2.88
N SER A 283 20.41 -25.65 3.92
CA SER A 283 20.18 -27.09 3.84
C SER A 283 18.83 -27.42 3.19
N THR A 284 17.78 -26.64 3.44
CA THR A 284 16.42 -26.90 2.92
C THR A 284 15.85 -25.72 2.13
N PRO A 285 15.66 -25.85 0.80
CA PRO A 285 14.97 -24.86 -0.02
C PRO A 285 13.55 -24.57 0.47
N LYS A 286 13.14 -23.30 0.37
CA LYS A 286 11.80 -22.82 0.76
C LYS A 286 10.66 -23.64 0.14
N TYR A 287 10.80 -24.06 -1.13
CA TYR A 287 9.76 -24.86 -1.81
C TYR A 287 9.59 -26.28 -1.24
N LEU A 288 10.60 -26.82 -0.55
CA LEU A 288 10.50 -28.13 0.11
C LEU A 288 9.89 -28.03 1.51
N ALA A 289 10.10 -26.90 2.21
CA ALA A 289 9.50 -26.65 3.51
C ALA A 289 7.96 -26.54 3.45
N GLU A 290 7.42 -26.13 2.29
CA GLU A 290 5.98 -25.97 2.04
C GLU A 290 5.38 -27.15 1.25
N ALA A 291 6.04 -28.31 1.23
CA ALA A 291 5.55 -29.47 0.49
C ALA A 291 4.29 -30.05 1.16
N VAL A 292 3.14 -29.90 0.48
CA VAL A 292 1.85 -30.48 0.89
C VAL A 292 1.62 -31.82 0.19
N GLY A 293 0.98 -32.76 0.86
CA GLY A 293 0.59 -34.05 0.27
C GLY A 293 -0.14 -33.88 -1.06
N GLY A 294 0.27 -34.67 -2.07
CA GLY A 294 -0.29 -34.61 -3.43
C GLY A 294 0.42 -33.66 -4.39
N ARG A 295 1.36 -32.82 -3.93
CA ARG A 295 2.22 -32.00 -4.81
C ARG A 295 3.57 -32.70 -5.03
N PRO A 296 3.88 -33.16 -6.26
CA PRO A 296 5.12 -33.89 -6.49
C PRO A 296 6.35 -32.99 -6.41
N VAL A 297 7.39 -33.45 -5.73
CA VAL A 297 8.72 -32.84 -5.78
C VAL A 297 9.43 -33.35 -7.03
N LEU A 298 9.54 -32.48 -8.04
CA LEU A 298 10.11 -32.86 -9.35
C LEU A 298 11.64 -32.91 -9.36
N ALA A 299 12.30 -32.15 -8.48
CA ALA A 299 13.75 -32.15 -8.35
C ALA A 299 14.16 -31.67 -6.94
N HIS A 300 15.27 -32.21 -6.44
CA HIS A 300 15.94 -31.73 -5.23
C HIS A 300 16.93 -30.61 -5.56
N PRO A 301 17.20 -29.69 -4.63
CA PRO A 301 18.11 -28.56 -4.85
C PRO A 301 19.50 -29.05 -5.24
N ASN A 302 20.07 -28.44 -6.29
CA ASN A 302 21.44 -28.69 -6.75
C ASN A 302 21.77 -30.19 -6.97
N ARG A 303 20.77 -31.05 -7.15
CA ARG A 303 20.97 -32.49 -7.37
C ARG A 303 20.99 -32.79 -8.86
N PRO A 304 22.07 -33.42 -9.38
CA PRO A 304 22.10 -33.92 -10.75
C PRO A 304 20.90 -34.84 -11.03
N GLY A 305 20.23 -34.64 -12.17
CA GLY A 305 19.01 -35.37 -12.57
C GLY A 305 17.73 -34.51 -12.57
N GLY A 306 17.77 -33.30 -12.00
CA GLY A 306 16.67 -32.32 -12.09
C GLY A 306 16.61 -31.55 -13.42
N PHE A 307 15.85 -30.45 -13.42
CA PHE A 307 15.75 -29.56 -14.59
C PHE A 307 17.10 -28.93 -14.93
N ARG A 308 17.67 -29.30 -16.08
CA ARG A 308 18.90 -28.67 -16.59
C ARG A 308 18.62 -27.21 -16.98
N LEU A 309 19.28 -26.28 -16.30
CA LEU A 309 19.18 -24.85 -16.60
C LEU A 309 19.79 -24.56 -17.99
N VAL A 310 19.03 -23.85 -18.83
CA VAL A 310 19.49 -23.34 -20.12
C VAL A 310 19.09 -21.87 -20.18
N TYR A 311 20.06 -20.97 -20.28
CA TYR A 311 19.78 -19.55 -20.43
C TYR A 311 19.20 -19.28 -21.83
N GLY A 312 18.07 -18.58 -21.86
CA GLY A 312 17.40 -18.23 -23.08
C GLY A 312 16.00 -17.69 -22.81
N ARG A 313 15.43 -16.99 -23.79
CA ARG A 313 14.06 -16.47 -23.73
C ARG A 313 13.27 -17.01 -24.91
N ALA A 314 12.40 -17.98 -24.63
CA ALA A 314 11.44 -18.46 -25.62
C ALA A 314 10.31 -17.44 -25.83
N ARG A 315 9.56 -17.56 -26.93
CA ARG A 315 8.39 -16.72 -27.20
C ARG A 315 7.33 -16.76 -26.09
N THR A 316 7.19 -17.92 -25.44
CA THR A 316 6.25 -18.17 -24.34
C THR A 316 6.89 -18.03 -22.95
N GLY A 317 8.21 -17.76 -22.89
CA GLY A 317 8.98 -17.58 -21.66
C GLY A 317 9.40 -16.13 -21.44
N GLY A 318 10.00 -15.84 -20.30
CA GLY A 318 10.54 -14.50 -19.99
C GLY A 318 9.93 -13.94 -18.72
N LEU A 319 9.23 -12.80 -18.83
CA LEU A 319 8.60 -12.02 -17.73
C LEU A 319 8.85 -12.57 -16.32
N ALA A 320 8.15 -13.65 -15.94
CA ALA A 320 8.47 -14.46 -14.77
C ALA A 320 8.31 -15.98 -15.02
N SER A 321 8.17 -16.41 -16.28
CA SER A 321 7.90 -17.80 -16.64
C SER A 321 9.15 -18.52 -17.15
N CYS A 322 9.33 -19.76 -16.70
CA CYS A 322 10.32 -20.68 -17.24
C CYS A 322 9.71 -21.54 -18.35
N SER A 323 10.51 -21.92 -19.34
CA SER A 323 10.10 -22.84 -20.39
C SER A 323 10.61 -24.24 -20.07
N VAL A 324 9.71 -25.22 -20.05
CA VAL A 324 10.04 -26.63 -19.86
C VAL A 324 9.70 -27.39 -21.13
N ASN A 325 10.54 -28.36 -21.50
CA ASN A 325 10.27 -29.20 -22.64
C ASN A 325 9.07 -30.12 -22.33
N ARG A 326 8.06 -30.11 -23.20
CA ARG A 326 6.84 -30.92 -23.09
C ARG A 326 7.04 -32.37 -23.56
N ARG A 327 8.21 -32.99 -23.37
CA ARG A 327 8.45 -34.37 -23.88
C ARG A 327 7.29 -35.28 -23.44
N ARG A 328 6.57 -35.81 -24.44
CA ARG A 328 5.63 -36.94 -24.28
C ARG A 328 6.42 -38.19 -23.94
#